data_AF-A0A419RSL1-F1
#
_entry.id   AF-A0A419RSL1-F1
#
_cell.length_a   1.000
_cell.length_b   1.000
_cell.length_c   1.000
_cell.angle_alpha   90.00
_cell.angle_beta   90.00
_cell.angle_gamma   90.00
#
_symmetry.space_group_name_H-M   'P 1'
#
loop_
_entity.id
_entity.type
_entity.pdbx_description
1 polymer ?
#
loop_
_entity_poly.entity_id
_entity_poly.type
_entity_poly.pdbx_seq_one_letter_code
_entity_poly.pdbx_strand_id
1 'polypeptide(L)'
;MTTYTKAWLVCLVWIGFFAVLLIGIGIEVLTGASMPMALVFGAVGYFAMIIIAQSFPKCAGCGEPVNMPHDDGEVTHQGMALIRPARPKRECGYCGADLKEPR
;
A
#
# COMPACT_ATOMS: atom_id res chain seq x y z
N MET A 1 -10.58 2.32 8.97
CA MET A 1 -10.24 1.79 7.62
C MET A 1 -9.02 0.90 7.77
N THR A 2 -9.03 -0.31 7.21
CA THR A 2 -7.90 -1.25 7.36
C THR A 2 -6.69 -0.79 6.53
N THR A 3 -5.47 -1.18 6.90
CA THR A 3 -4.24 -0.88 6.15
C THR A 3 -4.33 -1.39 4.71
N TYR A 4 -4.97 -2.54 4.50
CA TYR A 4 -5.25 -3.11 3.19
C TYR A 4 -6.15 -2.20 2.33
N THR A 5 -7.27 -1.72 2.89
CA THR A 5 -8.16 -0.79 2.17
C THR A 5 -7.44 0.52 1.83
N LYS A 6 -6.61 1.04 2.74
CA LYS A 6 -5.80 2.24 2.47
C LYS A 6 -4.80 2.02 1.33
N ALA A 7 -4.10 0.88 1.32
CA ALA A 7 -3.15 0.53 0.27
C ALA A 7 -3.84 0.38 -1.09
N TRP A 8 -4.99 -0.28 -1.11
CA TRP A 8 -5.81 -0.43 -2.32
C TRP A 8 -6.22 0.92 -2.91
N LEU A 9 -6.68 1.86 -2.07
CA LEU A 9 -7.05 3.20 -2.51
C LEU A 9 -5.85 3.96 -3.08
N VAL A 10 -4.69 3.89 -2.43
CA VAL A 10 -3.46 4.52 -2.94
C VAL A 10 -3.06 3.91 -4.30
N CYS A 11 -3.12 2.58 -4.46
CA CYS A 11 -2.86 1.92 -5.73
C CYS A 11 -3.84 2.37 -6.84
N LEU A 12 -5.13 2.46 -6.55
CA LEU A 12 -6.13 2.92 -7.52
C LEU A 12 -5.87 4.36 -7.96
N VAL A 13 -5.59 5.25 -7.02
CA VAL A 13 -5.25 6.66 -7.32
C VAL A 13 -3.96 6.74 -8.15
N TRP A 14 -2.96 5.92 -7.81
CA TRP A 14 -1.69 5.88 -8.53
C TRP A 14 -1.85 5.41 -9.98
N ILE A 15 -2.63 4.35 -10.20
CA ILE A 15 -3.00 3.87 -11.54
C ILE A 15 -3.76 4.95 -12.30
N GLY A 16 -4.65 5.71 -11.64
CA GLY A 16 -5.36 6.84 -12.22
C GLY A 16 -4.42 7.91 -12.77
N PHE A 17 -3.44 8.36 -11.99
CA PHE A 17 -2.44 9.33 -12.45
C PHE A 17 -1.59 8.79 -13.60
N PHE A 18 -1.21 7.51 -13.55
CA PHE A 18 -0.48 6.87 -14.63
C PHE A 18 -1.30 6.82 -15.93
N ALA A 19 -2.59 6.49 -15.84
CA ALA A 19 -3.49 6.48 -16.98
C ALA A 19 -3.66 7.87 -17.60
N VAL A 20 -3.78 8.93 -16.78
CA VAL A 20 -3.82 10.32 -17.27
C VAL A 20 -2.55 10.68 -18.04
N LEU A 21 -1.39 10.25 -17.55
CA LEU A 21 -0.11 10.45 -18.24
C LEU A 21 -0.08 9.75 -19.60
N LEU A 22 -0.52 8.48 -19.66
CA LEU A 22 -0.60 7.72 -20.91
C LEU A 22 -1.59 8.35 -21.91
N ILE A 23 -2.72 8.87 -21.44
CA ILE A 23 -3.70 9.58 -22.28
C ILE A 23 -3.09 10.87 -22.84
N GLY A 24 -2.38 11.64 -22.02
CA GLY A 24 -1.68 12.85 -22.46
C GLY A 24 -0.68 12.56 -23.58
N ILE A 25 0.19 11.56 -23.38
CA ILE A 25 1.16 11.11 -24.40
C ILE A 25 0.43 10.60 -25.64
N GLY A 26 -0.60 9.78 -25.47
CA GLY A 26 -1.37 9.20 -26.58
C GLY A 26 -2.00 10.27 -27.47
N ILE A 27 -2.55 11.33 -26.87
CA ILE A 27 -3.16 12.44 -27.62
C ILE A 27 -2.10 13.27 -28.33
N GLU A 28 -0.97 13.56 -27.69
CA GLU A 28 0.15 14.27 -28.34
C GLU A 28 0.67 13.50 -29.56
N VAL A 29 0.83 12.17 -29.43
CA VAL A 29 1.33 11.33 -30.51
C VAL A 29 0.31 11.16 -31.64
N LEU A 30 -0.98 10.97 -31.33
CA LEU A 30 -2.01 10.66 -32.34
C LEU A 30 -2.58 11.89 -33.04
N THR A 31 -2.67 13.01 -32.32
CA THR A 31 -3.36 14.22 -32.81
C THR A 31 -2.40 15.39 -33.04
N GLY A 32 -1.19 15.34 -32.49
CA GLY A 32 -0.25 16.47 -32.47
C GLY A 32 -0.67 17.61 -31.53
N ALA A 33 -1.80 17.49 -30.83
CA ALA A 33 -2.26 18.49 -29.88
C ALA A 33 -1.53 18.33 -28.54
N SER A 34 -0.83 19.37 -28.11
CA SER A 34 -0.12 19.39 -26.81
C SER A 34 -1.10 19.39 -25.64
N MET A 35 -0.91 18.49 -24.68
CA MET A 35 -1.68 18.47 -23.43
C MET A 35 -0.76 18.55 -22.21
N PRO A 36 -0.02 19.66 -22.04
CA PRO A 36 1.00 19.78 -21.01
C PRO A 36 0.43 19.63 -19.60
N MET A 37 -0.81 20.07 -19.37
CA MET A 37 -1.47 19.91 -18.07
C MET A 37 -1.70 18.43 -17.72
N ALA A 38 -2.11 17.60 -18.67
CA ALA A 38 -2.31 16.16 -18.43
C ALA A 38 -0.98 15.46 -18.11
N LEU A 39 0.10 15.82 -18.83
CA LEU A 39 1.44 15.30 -18.57
C LEU A 39 1.97 15.72 -17.19
N VAL A 40 1.83 17.01 -16.85
CA VAL A 40 2.29 17.53 -15.56
C VAL A 40 1.48 16.93 -14.41
N PHE A 41 0.15 16.91 -14.48
CA PHE A 41 -0.68 16.32 -13.43
C PHE A 41 -0.45 14.81 -13.30
N GLY A 42 -0.33 14.10 -14.42
CA GLY A 42 -0.01 12.67 -14.42
C GLY A 42 1.34 12.39 -13.78
N ALA A 43 2.39 13.13 -14.16
CA ALA A 43 3.74 12.94 -13.64
C ALA A 43 3.84 13.31 -12.15
N VAL A 44 3.38 14.52 -11.78
CA VAL A 44 3.41 14.99 -10.39
C VAL A 44 2.60 14.06 -9.49
N GLY A 45 1.40 13.67 -9.92
CA GLY A 45 0.56 12.72 -9.18
C GLY A 45 1.21 11.35 -9.03
N TYR A 46 1.84 10.84 -10.09
CA TYR A 46 2.56 9.57 -10.06
C TYR A 46 3.73 9.59 -9.07
N PHE A 47 4.57 10.62 -9.09
CA PHE A 47 5.69 10.76 -8.16
C PHE A 47 5.24 11.03 -6.72
N ALA A 48 4.16 11.80 -6.52
CA ALA A 48 3.59 12.01 -5.19
C ALA A 48 3.11 10.69 -4.56
N MET A 49 2.53 9.79 -5.36
CA MET A 49 2.09 8.48 -4.87
C MET A 49 3.26 7.57 -4.48
N ILE A 50 4.43 7.70 -5.12
CA ILE A 50 5.65 6.98 -4.69
C ILE A 50 6.05 7.39 -3.27
N ILE A 51 5.99 8.69 -2.95
CA ILE A 51 6.31 9.20 -1.61
C ILE A 51 5.28 8.69 -0.59
N ILE A 52 3.99 8.75 -0.93
CA ILE A 52 2.91 8.24 -0.07
C ILE A 52 3.06 6.72 0.14
N ALA A 53 3.50 5.97 -0.87
CA ALA A 53 3.77 4.54 -0.76
C ALA A 53 4.88 4.22 0.26
N GLN A 54 5.82 5.13 0.50
CA GLN A 54 6.85 4.94 1.54
C GLN A 54 6.29 5.04 2.96
N SER A 55 5.09 5.61 3.15
CA SER A 55 4.45 5.73 4.47
C SER A 55 3.78 4.45 4.94
N PHE A 56 3.70 3.42 4.09
CA PHE A 56 3.15 2.13 4.50
C PHE A 56 4.14 1.37 5.38
N PRO A 57 3.64 0.60 6.36
CA PRO A 57 4.49 -0.15 7.26
C PRO A 57 5.33 -1.18 6.50
N LYS A 58 6.60 -1.21 6.85
CA LYS A 58 7.61 -2.11 6.30
C LYS A 58 8.06 -3.09 7.37
N CYS A 59 8.49 -4.27 6.95
CA CYS A 59 9.13 -5.22 7.84
C CYS A 59 10.45 -4.63 8.38
N ALA A 60 10.66 -4.69 9.69
CA ALA A 60 11.91 -4.24 10.30
C ALA A 60 13.13 -5.08 9.88
N GLY A 61 12.91 -6.36 9.49
CA GLY A 61 13.98 -7.26 9.08
C GLY A 61 14.46 -7.05 7.65
N CYS A 62 13.54 -6.95 6.67
CA CYS A 62 13.90 -6.87 5.24
C CYS A 62 13.47 -5.58 4.54
N GLY A 63 12.76 -4.67 5.19
CA GLY A 63 12.28 -3.42 4.59
C GLY A 63 11.15 -3.57 3.57
N GLU A 64 10.68 -4.80 3.31
CA GLU A 64 9.57 -5.05 2.39
C GLU A 64 8.23 -4.57 2.98
N PRO A 65 7.29 -4.09 2.15
CA PRO A 65 5.98 -3.67 2.62
C PRO A 65 5.20 -4.86 3.18
N VAL A 66 4.62 -4.69 4.36
CA VAL A 66 3.89 -5.75 5.06
C VAL A 66 2.49 -5.30 5.42
N ASN A 67 1.55 -6.23 5.30
CA ASN A 67 0.20 -6.01 5.81
C ASN A 67 0.26 -6.26 7.32
N MET A 68 0.36 -5.19 8.12
CA MET A 68 0.38 -5.35 9.58
C MET A 68 -0.89 -6.11 9.99
N PRO A 69 -0.76 -7.28 10.66
CA PRO A 69 -1.91 -8.01 11.12
C PRO A 69 -2.67 -7.12 12.10
N HIS A 70 -3.99 -7.06 11.95
CA HIS A 70 -4.87 -6.25 12.80
C HIS A 70 -4.41 -6.31 14.26
N ASP A 71 -4.24 -5.15 14.87
CA ASP A 71 -3.97 -5.06 16.30
C ASP A 71 -5.16 -5.71 17.00
N ASP A 72 -4.86 -6.85 17.61
CA ASP A 72 -5.74 -7.40 18.61
C ASP A 72 -5.63 -6.41 19.76
N GLY A 73 -6.66 -5.59 19.97
CA GLY A 73 -6.88 -5.02 21.29
C GLY A 73 -6.74 -6.18 22.27
N GLU A 74 -5.88 -6.04 23.27
CA GLU A 74 -5.66 -7.06 24.28
C GLU A 74 -7.01 -7.46 24.86
N VAL A 75 -7.58 -8.56 24.38
CA VAL A 75 -8.79 -9.12 24.96
C VAL A 75 -8.33 -9.88 26.19
N THR A 76 -8.10 -9.13 27.27
CA THR A 76 -7.99 -9.64 28.64
C THR A 76 -9.35 -10.16 29.07
N HIS A 77 -9.82 -11.26 28.47
CA HIS A 77 -10.91 -12.04 29.04
C HIS A 77 -10.32 -13.27 29.70
N GLN A 78 -9.94 -13.07 30.95
CA GLN A 78 -9.99 -14.09 31.99
C GLN A 78 -11.35 -14.81 31.87
N GLY A 79 -11.35 -16.08 31.45
CA GLY A 79 -12.47 -16.97 31.75
C GLY A 79 -13.04 -17.86 30.63
N MET A 80 -12.65 -17.73 29.36
CA MET A 80 -13.13 -18.69 28.34
C MET A 80 -11.99 -19.21 27.48
N ALA A 81 -11.56 -20.44 27.80
CA ALA A 81 -10.76 -21.29 26.94
C ALA A 81 -11.60 -21.77 25.73
N LEU A 82 -12.04 -20.82 24.89
CA LEU A 82 -12.39 -21.15 23.52
C LEU A 82 -11.07 -21.41 22.81
N ILE A 83 -10.84 -22.68 22.47
CA ILE A 83 -9.71 -23.12 21.65
C ILE A 83 -9.78 -22.31 20.35
N ARG A 84 -9.05 -21.19 20.29
CA ARG A 84 -8.90 -20.45 19.04
C ARG A 84 -8.12 -21.37 18.11
N PRO A 85 -8.57 -21.58 16.85
CA PRO A 85 -7.72 -22.23 15.86
C PRO A 85 -6.38 -21.49 15.83
N ALA A 86 -5.29 -22.27 15.73
CA ALA A 86 -3.93 -21.74 15.66
C ALA A 86 -3.92 -20.63 14.60
N ARG A 87 -3.77 -19.38 15.05
CA ARG A 87 -3.81 -18.26 14.11
C ARG A 87 -2.62 -18.40 13.17
N PRO A 88 -2.78 -18.11 11.87
CA PRO A 88 -1.63 -18.05 10.98
C PRO A 88 -0.60 -17.10 11.60
N LYS A 89 0.66 -17.55 11.60
CA LYS A 89 1.74 -16.81 12.22
C LYS A 89 1.82 -15.41 11.61
N ARG A 90 2.07 -14.40 12.45
CA ARG A 90 2.24 -12.99 12.07
C ARG A 90 3.64 -12.75 11.50
N GLU A 91 4.07 -13.61 10.57
CA GLU A 91 5.39 -13.56 9.95
C GLU A 91 5.35 -12.72 8.67
N CYS A 92 6.41 -11.99 8.39
CA CYS A 92 6.61 -11.33 7.11
C CYS A 92 6.64 -12.39 5.98
N GLY A 93 5.79 -12.24 4.96
CA GLY A 93 5.74 -13.18 3.83
C GLY A 93 7.01 -13.23 2.97
N TYR A 94 7.96 -12.30 3.16
CA TYR A 94 9.24 -12.26 2.44
C TYR A 94 10.38 -12.88 3.24
N CYS A 95 10.58 -12.47 4.50
CA CYS A 95 11.75 -12.87 5.30
C CYS A 95 11.40 -13.76 6.51
N GLY A 96 10.11 -14.02 6.77
CA GLY A 96 9.67 -14.82 7.91
C GLY A 96 9.82 -14.15 9.28
N ALA A 97 10.25 -12.88 9.35
CA ALA A 97 10.40 -12.17 10.61
C ALA A 97 9.04 -11.86 11.27
N ASP A 98 8.99 -11.90 12.61
CA ASP A 98 7.79 -11.49 13.36
C ASP A 98 7.55 -9.98 13.18
N LEU A 99 6.29 -9.62 12.94
CA LEU A 99 5.86 -8.26 12.68
C LEU A 99 5.57 -7.44 13.97
N LYS A 100 5.61 -8.04 15.17
CA LYS A 100 5.31 -7.34 16.45
C LYS A 100 6.53 -6.94 17.29
N GLU A 101 7.69 -7.55 17.10
CA GLU A 101 8.90 -7.18 17.85
C GLU A 101 9.79 -6.26 17.00
N PRO A 102 9.80 -4.94 17.27
CA PRO A 102 10.97 -4.14 16.91
C PRO A 102 12.14 -4.64 17.77
N ARG A 103 13.20 -5.12 17.11
CA ARG A 103 14.50 -5.28 17.78
C ARG A 103 15.13 -3.92 18.06
#